data_AF-A0A662M9A7-F1
#
_entry.id   AF-A0A662M9A7-F1
#
_cell.length_a   1.000
_cell.length_b   1.000
_cell.length_c   1.000
_cell.angle_alpha   90.00
_cell.angle_beta   90.00
_cell.angle_gamma   90.00
#
_symmetry.space_group_name_H-M   'P 1'
#
loop_
_entity.id
_entity.type
_entity.pdbx_description
1 polymer ?
#
loop_
_entity_poly.entity_id
_entity_poly.type
_entity_poly.pdbx_seq_one_letter_code
_entity_poly.pdbx_strand_id
1 'polypeptide(L)'
;MSEYNEIIRRCVKAGLSFWVATQVALNIKNKNIPISEEKLNDIIVGELNQIDPDFARIFLNYYNIKVRTSKGFLENFDKEKIVKSLVLETRIPRPIAEEIAKEVEEEIRRMQLSNINTSLIREIVNMSLLKRKLVEARLDYTRIGIPVYDMTQKIEQSKEIYPTIINRMIGNHVMREYVLTKIIPQNLAKEHLLGNIHIHGIEGFITAPFALKNDLKWFLKNGLKLDGSGKYISVAGPAKRADVAASHAARVMYISKDYVVKGVSFDYFNYFLAPYIENNAEQTIQTFLYELNQQYYTDPYLYSITLADELPKELGEMKAIGPGGNQLENTYDDYYEEANKIIDVFFNL
;
A
#
# COMPACT_ATOMS: atom_id res chain seq x y z
N MET A 1 3.00 11.94 -44.23
CA MET A 1 3.43 13.35 -44.07
C MET A 1 4.84 13.42 -44.65
N SER A 2 5.18 14.39 -45.52
CA SER A 2 6.55 14.45 -46.06
C SER A 2 7.55 14.74 -44.94
N GLU A 3 8.74 14.16 -45.00
CA GLU A 3 9.83 14.34 -44.02
C GLU A 3 10.18 15.83 -43.83
N TYR A 4 10.02 16.62 -44.89
CA TYR A 4 10.13 18.07 -44.89
C TYR A 4 9.16 18.76 -43.90
N ASN A 5 7.90 18.33 -43.87
CA ASN A 5 6.90 18.90 -42.96
C ASN A 5 7.18 18.54 -41.49
N GLU A 6 7.85 17.40 -41.25
CA GLU A 6 8.22 16.98 -39.91
C GLU A 6 9.35 17.85 -39.34
N ILE A 7 10.39 18.15 -40.12
CA ILE A 7 11.48 19.05 -39.70
C ILE A 7 10.93 20.44 -39.35
N ILE A 8 10.07 20.99 -40.23
CA ILE A 8 9.45 22.30 -39.98
C ILE A 8 8.63 22.28 -38.70
N ARG A 9 7.77 21.26 -38.52
CA ARG A 9 6.98 21.12 -37.30
C ARG A 9 7.85 21.03 -36.05
N ARG A 10 8.97 20.31 -36.12
CA ARG A 10 9.87 20.15 -34.97
C ARG A 10 10.51 21.46 -34.57
N CYS A 11 11.08 22.19 -35.54
CA CYS A 11 11.70 23.50 -35.30
C CYS A 11 10.68 24.53 -34.79
N VAL A 12 9.49 24.59 -35.39
CA VAL A 12 8.43 25.51 -34.93
C VAL A 12 7.95 25.16 -33.53
N LYS A 13 7.78 23.87 -33.21
CA LYS A 13 7.48 23.42 -31.84
C LYS A 13 8.54 23.89 -30.85
N ALA A 14 9.83 23.82 -31.23
CA ALA A 14 10.94 24.33 -30.42
C ALA A 14 10.90 25.84 -30.14
N GLY A 15 10.02 26.60 -30.79
CA GLY A 15 9.91 28.05 -30.67
C GLY A 15 10.71 28.81 -31.72
N LEU A 16 11.24 28.13 -32.74
CA LEU A 16 11.92 28.77 -33.87
C LEU A 16 10.89 29.35 -34.85
N SER A 17 11.25 30.45 -35.51
CA SER A 17 10.37 31.06 -36.50
C SER A 17 10.13 30.12 -37.70
N PHE A 18 8.99 30.27 -38.36
CA PHE A 18 8.68 29.47 -39.55
C PHE A 18 9.74 29.60 -40.65
N TRP A 19 10.36 30.78 -40.78
CA TRP A 19 11.42 31.04 -41.76
C TRP A 19 12.68 30.23 -41.47
N VAL A 20 13.18 30.26 -40.23
CA VAL A 20 14.34 29.46 -39.79
C VAL A 20 14.04 27.97 -39.95
N ALA A 21 12.84 27.52 -39.56
CA ALA A 21 12.41 26.14 -39.70
C ALA A 21 12.41 25.67 -41.17
N THR A 22 11.99 26.53 -42.10
CA THR A 22 11.97 26.24 -43.54
C THR A 22 13.38 26.17 -44.11
N GLN A 23 14.27 27.08 -43.71
CA GLN A 23 15.67 27.08 -44.14
C GLN A 23 16.40 25.79 -43.73
N VAL A 24 16.22 25.36 -42.47
CA VAL A 24 16.77 24.08 -41.98
C VAL A 24 16.21 22.90 -42.78
N ALA A 25 14.90 22.87 -43.03
CA ALA A 25 14.27 21.80 -43.79
C ALA A 25 14.78 21.73 -45.25
N LEU A 26 15.08 22.89 -45.88
CA LEU A 26 15.67 22.95 -47.22
C LEU A 26 17.12 22.42 -47.24
N ASN A 27 17.92 22.78 -46.24
CA ASN A 27 19.31 22.30 -46.13
C ASN A 27 19.39 20.79 -45.91
N ILE A 28 18.42 20.22 -45.18
CA ILE A 28 18.36 18.78 -44.89
C ILE A 28 17.74 17.98 -46.04
N LYS A 29 16.95 18.62 -46.93
CA LYS A 29 16.19 17.95 -48.01
C LYS A 29 17.03 17.05 -48.93
N ASN A 30 18.33 17.33 -49.05
CA ASN A 30 19.27 16.57 -49.90
C ASN A 30 20.15 15.58 -49.10
N LYS A 31 19.98 15.49 -47.78
CA LYS A 31 20.70 14.56 -46.90
C LYS A 31 19.84 13.33 -46.63
N ASN A 32 20.46 12.15 -46.55
CA ASN A 32 19.75 10.90 -46.25
C ASN A 32 19.16 10.99 -44.82
N ILE A 33 17.84 11.06 -44.69
CA ILE A 33 17.17 11.27 -43.41
C ILE A 33 17.17 9.96 -42.60
N PRO A 34 17.69 9.94 -41.37
CA PRO A 34 17.76 8.73 -40.56
C PRO A 34 16.38 8.34 -40.01
N ILE A 35 16.18 7.03 -39.78
CA ILE A 35 14.92 6.46 -39.24
C ILE A 35 14.70 6.83 -37.75
N SER A 36 15.77 7.14 -37.00
CA SER A 36 15.68 7.46 -35.57
C SER A 36 15.47 8.96 -35.33
N GLU A 37 14.51 9.29 -34.46
CA GLU A 37 14.24 10.67 -34.01
C GLU A 37 15.45 11.35 -33.40
N GLU A 38 16.31 10.59 -32.71
CA GLU A 38 17.49 11.12 -32.02
C GLU A 38 18.53 11.57 -33.05
N LYS A 39 18.78 10.74 -34.05
CA LYS A 39 19.66 11.07 -35.18
C LYS A 39 19.12 12.25 -36.01
N LEU A 40 17.80 12.34 -36.16
CA LEU A 40 17.18 13.48 -36.85
C LEU A 40 17.39 14.79 -36.07
N ASN A 41 17.24 14.75 -34.74
CA ASN A 41 17.51 15.90 -33.89
C ASN A 41 18.99 16.34 -33.99
N ASP A 42 19.94 15.41 -34.01
CA ASP A 42 21.36 15.73 -34.16
C ASP A 42 21.67 16.46 -35.47
N ILE A 43 21.05 16.03 -36.58
CA ILE A 43 21.20 16.69 -37.89
C ILE A 43 20.60 18.10 -37.85
N ILE A 44 19.40 18.24 -37.27
CA ILE A 44 18.74 19.55 -37.13
C ILE A 44 19.60 20.50 -36.30
N VAL A 45 20.16 20.02 -35.20
CA VAL A 45 21.06 20.80 -34.33
C VAL A 45 22.33 21.22 -35.07
N GLY A 46 22.90 20.33 -35.89
CA GLY A 46 24.06 20.62 -36.73
C GLY A 46 23.79 21.76 -37.73
N GLU A 47 22.62 21.76 -38.38
CA GLU A 47 22.21 22.84 -39.29
C GLU A 47 21.90 24.14 -38.54
N LEU A 48 21.18 24.05 -37.43
CA LEU A 48 20.85 25.22 -36.61
C LEU A 48 22.11 25.91 -36.10
N ASN A 49 23.13 25.16 -35.68
CA ASN A 49 24.42 25.72 -35.23
C ASN A 49 25.15 26.51 -36.32
N GLN A 50 24.97 26.14 -37.60
CA GLN A 50 25.55 26.89 -38.72
C GLN A 50 24.80 28.18 -39.02
N ILE A 51 23.49 28.24 -38.71
CA ILE A 51 22.67 29.44 -38.87
C ILE A 51 22.89 30.39 -37.69
N ASP A 52 22.65 29.89 -36.48
CA ASP A 52 22.86 30.60 -35.22
C ASP A 52 22.97 29.58 -34.07
N PRO A 53 24.08 29.56 -33.32
CA PRO A 53 24.23 28.72 -32.13
C PRO A 53 23.09 28.86 -31.11
N ASP A 54 22.45 30.04 -31.02
CA ASP A 54 21.30 30.25 -30.13
C ASP A 54 20.07 29.47 -30.58
N PHE A 55 19.83 29.30 -31.88
CA PHE A 55 18.73 28.47 -32.37
C PHE A 55 18.95 26.99 -32.07
N ALA A 56 20.19 26.51 -32.17
CA ALA A 56 20.53 25.14 -31.81
C ALA A 56 20.31 24.91 -30.30
N ARG A 57 20.69 25.89 -29.46
CA ARG A 57 20.44 25.86 -28.02
C ARG A 57 18.94 25.83 -27.70
N ILE A 58 18.13 26.64 -28.36
CA ILE A 58 16.66 26.65 -28.21
C ILE A 58 16.07 25.27 -28.57
N PHE A 59 16.51 24.69 -29.69
CA PHE A 59 16.05 23.38 -30.13
C PHE A 59 16.44 22.26 -29.17
N LEU A 60 17.69 22.24 -28.71
CA LEU A 60 18.18 21.27 -27.72
C LEU A 60 17.42 21.39 -26.39
N ASN A 61 17.17 22.61 -25.91
CA ASN A 61 16.41 22.84 -24.69
C ASN A 61 14.97 22.30 -24.79
N TYR A 62 14.38 22.28 -25.99
CA TYR A 62 13.06 21.70 -26.21
C TYR A 62 13.09 20.17 -26.23
N TYR A 63 13.97 19.57 -27.05
CA TYR A 63 13.93 18.15 -27.36
C TYR A 63 14.77 17.26 -26.44
N ASN A 64 15.65 17.83 -25.63
CA ASN A 64 16.58 17.07 -24.80
C ASN A 64 16.15 16.95 -23.32
N ILE A 65 14.89 17.28 -23.01
CA ILE A 65 14.34 17.05 -21.67
C ILE A 65 14.01 15.55 -21.55
N LYS A 66 14.83 14.83 -20.79
CA LYS A 66 14.64 13.43 -20.44
C LYS A 66 13.91 13.33 -19.10
N VAL A 67 12.90 12.48 -19.07
CA VAL A 67 12.06 12.19 -17.90
C VAL A 67 12.30 10.75 -17.47
N ARG A 68 12.79 10.58 -16.24
CA ARG A 68 12.78 9.29 -15.55
C ARG A 68 11.37 8.98 -15.08
N THR A 69 10.74 7.98 -15.70
CA THR A 69 9.40 7.52 -15.36
C THR A 69 9.40 6.75 -14.03
N SER A 70 8.21 6.59 -13.44
CA SER A 70 8.02 5.76 -12.24
C SER A 70 8.35 4.28 -12.47
N LYS A 71 8.35 3.81 -13.72
CA LYS A 71 8.75 2.45 -14.11
C LYS A 71 10.26 2.29 -14.32
N GLY A 72 11.05 3.36 -14.14
CA GLY A 72 12.51 3.33 -14.29
C GLY A 72 13.03 3.57 -15.70
N PHE A 73 12.16 3.81 -16.68
CA PHE A 73 12.57 4.16 -18.05
C PHE A 73 12.90 5.66 -18.19
N LEU A 74 13.83 5.99 -19.08
CA LEU A 74 14.07 7.35 -19.56
C LEU A 74 13.29 7.58 -20.84
N GLU A 75 12.43 8.60 -20.85
CA GLU A 75 11.60 8.97 -21.99
C GLU A 75 11.74 10.46 -22.28
N ASN A 76 11.40 10.89 -23.50
CA ASN A 76 11.31 12.32 -23.81
C ASN A 76 10.11 12.94 -23.08
N PHE A 77 10.25 14.21 -22.67
CA PHE A 77 9.15 14.96 -22.08
C PHE A 77 7.96 15.06 -23.05
N ASP A 78 6.77 14.76 -22.55
CA ASP A 78 5.52 14.85 -23.29
C ASP A 78 4.43 15.44 -22.37
N LYS A 79 4.02 16.67 -22.65
CA LYS A 79 2.99 17.36 -21.87
C LYS A 79 1.62 16.69 -21.98
N GLU A 80 1.33 15.95 -23.05
CA GLU A 80 0.06 15.25 -23.20
C GLU A 80 -0.09 14.17 -22.12
N LYS A 81 1.01 13.61 -21.60
CA LYS A 81 0.98 12.71 -20.45
C LYS A 81 0.52 13.42 -19.17
N ILE A 82 0.88 14.69 -18.99
CA ILE A 82 0.40 15.52 -17.88
C ILE A 82 -1.10 15.77 -18.02
N VAL A 83 -1.56 16.16 -19.21
CA VAL A 83 -2.99 16.38 -19.50
C VAL A 83 -3.80 15.12 -19.18
N LYS A 84 -3.39 13.96 -19.71
CA LYS A 84 -4.06 12.67 -19.49
C LYS A 84 -4.10 12.28 -18.01
N SER A 85 -2.99 12.43 -17.30
CA SER A 85 -2.88 12.11 -15.87
C SER A 85 -3.79 13.02 -15.03
N LEU A 86 -3.80 14.34 -15.29
CA LEU A 86 -4.68 15.29 -14.61
C LEU A 86 -6.16 14.97 -14.82
N VAL A 87 -6.59 14.74 -16.06
CA VAL A 87 -7.99 14.42 -16.37
C VAL A 87 -8.42 13.11 -15.70
N LEU A 88 -7.56 12.09 -15.74
CA LEU A 88 -7.84 10.79 -15.15
C LEU A 88 -7.94 10.84 -13.62
N GLU A 89 -7.02 11.56 -12.96
CA GLU A 89 -6.83 11.46 -11.52
C GLU A 89 -7.62 12.52 -10.73
N THR A 90 -7.92 13.68 -11.32
CA THR A 90 -8.41 14.86 -10.57
C THR A 90 -9.79 15.37 -10.99
N ARG A 91 -10.40 14.75 -12.01
CA ARG A 91 -11.70 15.12 -12.60
C ARG A 91 -11.78 16.54 -13.18
N ILE A 92 -10.66 17.26 -13.29
CA ILE A 92 -10.67 18.59 -13.91
C ILE A 92 -10.93 18.49 -15.42
N PRO A 93 -11.66 19.46 -16.02
CA PRO A 93 -11.89 19.50 -17.46
C PRO A 93 -10.57 19.52 -18.25
N ARG A 94 -10.55 18.83 -19.40
CA ARG A 94 -9.41 18.78 -20.32
C ARG A 94 -8.84 20.17 -20.69
N PRO A 95 -9.65 21.20 -20.98
CA PRO A 95 -9.10 22.54 -21.29
C PRO A 95 -8.25 23.12 -20.15
N ILE A 96 -8.68 22.94 -18.90
CA ILE A 96 -7.92 23.39 -17.72
C ILE A 96 -6.65 22.56 -17.56
N ALA A 97 -6.72 21.24 -17.80
CA ALA A 97 -5.55 20.37 -17.77
C ALA A 97 -4.51 20.74 -18.84
N GLU A 98 -4.95 21.13 -20.05
CA GLU A 98 -4.10 21.62 -21.14
C GLU A 98 -3.41 22.94 -20.79
N GLU A 99 -4.13 23.88 -20.18
CA GLU A 99 -3.54 25.12 -19.67
C GLU A 99 -2.47 24.87 -18.60
N ILE A 100 -2.77 23.99 -17.63
CA ILE A 100 -1.82 23.61 -16.58
C ILE A 100 -0.59 22.90 -17.18
N ALA A 101 -0.79 21.96 -18.09
CA ALA A 101 0.31 21.24 -18.73
C ALA A 101 1.21 22.17 -19.54
N LYS A 102 0.64 23.21 -20.19
CA LYS A 102 1.39 24.26 -20.87
C LYS A 102 2.21 25.10 -19.89
N GLU A 103 1.62 25.56 -18.79
CA GLU A 103 2.35 26.30 -17.75
C GLU A 103 3.50 25.46 -17.18
N VAL A 104 3.27 24.18 -16.90
CA VAL A 104 4.29 23.27 -16.36
C VAL A 104 5.42 23.06 -17.36
N GLU A 105 5.12 22.90 -18.65
CA GLU A 105 6.11 22.81 -19.72
C GLU A 105 6.98 24.08 -19.79
N GLU A 106 6.35 25.26 -19.74
CA GLU A 106 7.06 26.55 -19.72
C GLU A 106 7.94 26.70 -18.47
N GLU A 107 7.45 26.29 -17.31
CA GLU A 107 8.16 26.35 -16.03
C GLU A 107 9.39 25.41 -16.01
N ILE A 108 9.26 24.17 -16.48
CA ILE A 108 10.36 23.21 -16.62
C ILE A 108 11.47 23.78 -17.52
N ARG A 109 11.08 24.38 -18.65
CA ARG A 109 12.03 24.98 -19.61
C ARG A 109 12.72 26.21 -19.04
N ARG A 110 11.98 27.06 -18.34
CA ARG A 110 12.56 28.24 -17.67
C ARG A 110 13.61 27.84 -16.65
N MET A 111 13.43 26.72 -15.95
CA MET A 111 14.40 26.17 -15.01
C MET A 111 15.59 25.46 -15.67
N GLN A 112 15.60 25.31 -17.00
CA GLN A 112 16.67 24.65 -17.77
C GLN A 112 16.98 23.23 -17.29
N LEU A 113 15.95 22.49 -16.88
CA LEU A 113 16.10 21.13 -16.37
C LEU A 113 16.12 20.12 -17.53
N SER A 114 17.24 19.43 -17.71
CA SER A 114 17.40 18.42 -18.77
C SER A 114 17.11 16.98 -18.30
N ASN A 115 17.29 16.69 -17.02
CA ASN A 115 17.05 15.37 -16.44
C ASN A 115 16.09 15.49 -15.25
N ILE A 116 14.81 15.27 -15.50
CA ILE A 116 13.75 15.36 -14.49
C ILE A 116 13.13 14.00 -14.24
N ASN A 117 12.32 13.90 -13.19
CA ASN A 117 11.54 12.71 -12.90
C ASN A 117 10.06 13.06 -12.73
N THR A 118 9.21 12.04 -12.74
CA THR A 118 7.76 12.23 -12.61
C THR A 118 7.34 12.87 -11.29
N SER A 119 8.11 12.70 -10.22
CA SER A 119 7.85 13.35 -8.91
C SER A 119 7.96 14.86 -9.03
N LEU A 120 9.05 15.36 -9.62
CA LEU A 120 9.25 16.79 -9.83
C LEU A 120 8.17 17.40 -10.73
N ILE A 121 7.81 16.70 -11.82
CA ILE A 121 6.70 17.15 -12.67
C ILE A 121 5.41 17.27 -11.85
N ARG A 122 5.12 16.28 -10.99
CA ARG A 122 3.93 16.30 -10.14
C ARG A 122 3.98 17.43 -9.10
N GLU A 123 5.14 17.78 -8.57
CA GLU A 123 5.31 18.94 -7.68
C GLU A 123 4.96 20.25 -8.40
N ILE A 124 5.47 20.47 -9.61
CA ILE A 124 5.19 21.68 -10.42
C ILE A 124 3.69 21.74 -10.80
N VAL A 125 3.09 20.60 -11.13
CA VAL A 125 1.65 20.51 -11.40
C VAL A 125 0.83 20.85 -10.15
N ASN A 126 1.20 20.32 -8.98
CA ASN A 126 0.51 20.63 -7.73
C ASN A 126 0.61 22.12 -7.37
N MET A 127 1.75 22.77 -7.64
CA MET A 127 1.88 24.22 -7.54
C MET A 127 0.93 24.96 -8.49
N SER A 128 0.81 24.48 -9.73
CA SER A 128 -0.09 25.06 -10.73
C SER A 128 -1.57 24.91 -10.36
N LEU A 129 -1.96 23.79 -9.73
CA LEU A 129 -3.31 23.58 -9.19
C LEU A 129 -3.61 24.53 -8.03
N LEU A 130 -2.65 24.73 -7.12
CA LEU A 130 -2.77 25.66 -5.98
C LEU A 130 -2.90 27.12 -6.42
N LYS A 131 -2.12 27.57 -7.42
CA LYS A 131 -2.24 28.91 -8.01
C LYS A 131 -3.68 29.21 -8.48
N ARG A 132 -4.42 28.18 -8.89
CA ARG A 132 -5.81 28.24 -9.36
C ARG A 132 -6.86 27.96 -8.28
N LYS A 133 -6.45 27.78 -7.02
CA LYS A 133 -7.32 27.40 -5.89
C LYS A 133 -8.06 26.07 -6.10
N LEU A 134 -7.52 25.18 -6.93
CA LEU A 134 -8.08 23.84 -7.19
C LEU A 134 -7.60 22.85 -6.11
N VAL A 135 -8.02 23.08 -4.86
CA VAL A 135 -7.54 22.34 -3.69
C VAL A 135 -7.87 20.86 -3.76
N GLU A 136 -9.10 20.49 -4.14
CA GLU A 136 -9.53 19.09 -4.26
C GLU A 136 -8.72 18.33 -5.31
N ALA A 137 -8.55 18.93 -6.49
CA ALA A 137 -7.71 18.36 -7.55
C ALA A 137 -6.26 18.20 -7.09
N ARG A 138 -5.73 19.14 -6.30
CA ARG A 138 -4.39 19.03 -5.71
C ARG A 138 -4.31 17.91 -4.68
N LEU A 139 -5.33 17.67 -3.85
CA LEU A 139 -5.36 16.54 -2.93
C LEU A 139 -5.32 15.22 -3.71
N ASP A 140 -6.13 15.10 -4.76
CA ASP A 140 -6.21 13.91 -5.62
C ASP A 140 -4.90 13.66 -6.39
N TYR A 141 -4.22 14.73 -6.75
CA TYR A 141 -2.92 14.69 -7.41
C TYR A 141 -1.74 14.74 -6.43
N THR A 142 -1.94 14.64 -5.11
CA THR A 142 -0.82 14.63 -4.17
C THR A 142 -0.17 13.25 -4.12
N ARG A 143 1.17 13.20 -4.16
CA ARG A 143 1.91 11.98 -3.88
C ARG A 143 2.03 11.81 -2.37
N ILE A 144 1.67 10.62 -1.89
CA ILE A 144 1.84 10.25 -0.48
C ILE A 144 3.13 9.45 -0.33
N GLY A 145 3.86 9.71 0.75
CA GLY A 145 5.15 9.08 1.02
C GLY A 145 5.83 9.64 2.26
N ILE A 146 7.07 9.22 2.46
CA ILE A 146 7.93 9.66 3.57
C ILE A 146 9.08 10.48 2.98
N PRO A 147 9.45 11.63 3.56
CA PRO A 147 10.66 12.35 3.19
C PRO A 147 11.90 11.44 3.26
N VAL A 148 12.85 11.64 2.33
CA VAL A 148 14.07 10.81 2.26
C VAL A 148 14.86 10.88 3.57
N TYR A 149 14.97 12.05 4.18
CA TYR A 149 15.67 12.22 5.46
C TYR A 149 15.02 11.40 6.58
N ASP A 150 13.71 11.50 6.74
CA ASP A 150 12.95 10.77 7.77
C ASP A 150 13.04 9.26 7.56
N MET A 151 13.01 8.81 6.30
CA MET A 151 13.24 7.41 5.94
C MET A 151 14.63 6.95 6.37
N THR A 152 15.67 7.71 6.03
CA THR A 152 17.06 7.39 6.41
C THR A 152 17.20 7.31 7.93
N GLN A 153 16.67 8.29 8.66
CA GLN A 153 16.69 8.30 10.12
C GLN A 153 15.98 7.07 10.70
N LYS A 154 14.78 6.73 10.21
CA LYS A 154 14.05 5.53 10.67
C LYS A 154 14.84 4.25 10.43
N ILE A 155 15.48 4.10 9.28
CA ILE A 155 16.30 2.92 8.97
C ILE A 155 17.52 2.87 9.90
N GLU A 156 18.20 3.99 10.10
CA GLU A 156 19.39 4.06 10.95
C GLU A 156 19.09 3.76 12.43
N GLN A 157 17.95 4.22 12.93
CA GLN A 157 17.48 3.98 14.30
C GLN A 157 16.96 2.56 14.51
N SER A 158 16.61 1.84 13.44
CA SER A 158 15.97 0.52 13.50
C SER A 158 16.94 -0.63 13.17
N LYS A 159 18.26 -0.42 13.28
CA LYS A 159 19.28 -1.42 12.91
C LYS A 159 19.19 -2.73 13.70
N GLU A 160 18.65 -2.68 14.92
CA GLU A 160 18.46 -3.85 15.78
C GLU A 160 17.07 -4.50 15.60
N ILE A 161 16.23 -3.94 14.72
CA ILE A 161 14.86 -4.40 14.47
C ILE A 161 14.82 -5.25 13.19
N TYR A 162 13.96 -6.27 13.15
CA TYR A 162 13.75 -7.07 11.94
C TYR A 162 13.33 -6.21 10.74
N PRO A 163 13.89 -6.44 9.53
CA PRO A 163 13.56 -5.67 8.33
C PRO A 163 12.06 -5.61 8.00
N THR A 164 11.31 -6.66 8.33
CA THR A 164 9.86 -6.75 8.12
C THR A 164 9.08 -5.70 8.92
N ILE A 165 9.54 -5.37 10.12
CA ILE A 165 8.91 -4.35 10.97
C ILE A 165 9.13 -2.96 10.38
N ILE A 166 10.33 -2.68 9.87
CA ILE A 166 10.64 -1.42 9.19
C ILE A 166 9.70 -1.23 7.99
N ASN A 167 9.56 -2.27 7.16
CA ASN A 167 8.65 -2.26 6.01
C ASN A 167 7.19 -2.01 6.44
N ARG A 168 6.75 -2.65 7.52
CA ARG A 168 5.40 -2.44 8.07
C ARG A 168 5.21 -1.01 8.58
N MET A 169 6.18 -0.45 9.32
CA MET A 169 6.12 0.94 9.79
C MET A 169 6.03 1.93 8.64
N ILE A 170 6.78 1.70 7.56
CA ILE A 170 6.72 2.50 6.34
C ILE A 170 5.34 2.39 5.69
N GLY A 171 4.83 1.17 5.51
CA GLY A 171 3.49 0.93 4.95
C GLY A 171 2.38 1.60 5.77
N ASN A 172 2.44 1.45 7.09
CA ASN A 172 1.52 2.07 8.04
C ASN A 172 1.53 3.60 7.92
N HIS A 173 2.71 4.22 7.82
CA HIS A 173 2.80 5.66 7.64
C HIS A 173 2.18 6.12 6.32
N VAL A 174 2.48 5.43 5.20
CA VAL A 174 1.90 5.75 3.89
C VAL A 174 0.37 5.60 3.90
N MET A 175 -0.15 4.54 4.54
CA MET A 175 -1.59 4.34 4.68
C MET A 175 -2.25 5.42 5.53
N ARG A 176 -1.62 5.79 6.66
CA ARG A 176 -2.10 6.90 7.51
C ARG A 176 -2.21 8.22 6.72
N GLU A 177 -1.16 8.58 5.98
CA GLU A 177 -1.16 9.78 5.15
C GLU A 177 -2.24 9.72 4.06
N TYR A 178 -2.46 8.56 3.43
CA TYR A 178 -3.55 8.37 2.47
C TYR A 178 -4.93 8.56 3.11
N VAL A 179 -5.17 7.96 4.27
CA VAL A 179 -6.45 8.04 4.96
C VAL A 179 -6.75 9.48 5.39
N LEU A 180 -5.77 10.20 5.95
CA LEU A 180 -5.93 11.61 6.34
C LEU A 180 -6.09 12.55 5.14
N THR A 181 -5.44 12.24 4.01
CA THR A 181 -5.50 13.09 2.81
C THR A 181 -6.79 12.88 2.02
N LYS A 182 -7.25 11.64 1.87
CA LYS A 182 -8.26 11.28 0.86
C LYS A 182 -9.53 10.65 1.41
N ILE A 183 -9.45 9.91 2.51
CA ILE A 183 -10.58 9.11 3.00
C ILE A 183 -11.39 9.88 4.03
N ILE A 184 -10.71 10.46 5.02
CA ILE A 184 -11.36 11.18 6.11
C ILE A 184 -11.70 12.61 5.65
N PRO A 185 -12.90 13.13 5.96
CA PRO A 185 -13.23 14.53 5.74
C PRO A 185 -12.17 15.47 6.32
N GLN A 186 -11.76 16.49 5.55
CA GLN A 186 -10.64 17.37 5.89
C GLN A 186 -10.79 18.07 7.26
N ASN A 187 -12.02 18.40 7.65
CA ASN A 187 -12.30 18.94 8.98
C ASN A 187 -12.01 17.92 10.09
N LEU A 188 -12.39 16.65 9.92
CA LEU A 188 -12.11 15.60 10.91
C LEU A 188 -10.63 15.22 10.94
N ALA A 189 -9.97 15.16 9.78
CA ALA A 189 -8.53 14.94 9.70
C ALA A 189 -7.76 16.04 10.46
N LYS A 190 -8.20 17.30 10.35
CA LYS A 190 -7.65 18.41 11.13
C LYS A 190 -7.86 18.23 12.64
N GLU A 191 -9.08 17.92 13.09
CA GLU A 191 -9.35 17.69 14.51
C GLU A 191 -8.53 16.52 15.07
N HIS A 192 -8.28 15.48 14.26
CA HIS A 192 -7.39 14.38 14.61
C HIS A 192 -5.94 14.85 14.80
N LEU A 193 -5.41 15.63 13.85
CA LEU A 193 -4.05 16.15 13.91
C LEU A 193 -3.84 17.16 15.05
N LEU A 194 -4.88 17.90 15.43
CA LEU A 194 -4.86 18.79 16.59
C LEU A 194 -4.98 18.07 17.94
N GLY A 195 -5.34 16.78 17.93
CA GLY A 195 -5.57 15.99 19.14
C GLY A 195 -6.94 16.21 19.81
N ASN A 196 -7.86 16.93 19.15
CA ASN A 196 -9.22 17.14 19.66
C ASN A 196 -10.07 15.86 19.55
N ILE A 197 -9.78 15.03 18.55
CA ILE A 197 -10.31 13.68 18.41
C ILE A 197 -9.16 12.70 18.14
N HIS A 198 -9.37 11.42 18.39
CA HIS A 198 -8.44 10.37 17.99
C HIS A 198 -9.18 9.33 17.15
N ILE A 199 -8.68 9.09 15.94
CA ILE A 199 -9.24 8.10 15.01
C ILE A 199 -8.39 6.86 15.18
N HIS A 200 -8.97 5.84 15.82
CA HIS A 200 -8.25 4.59 16.10
C HIS A 200 -8.00 3.79 14.82
N GLY A 201 -6.82 3.16 14.73
CA GLY A 201 -6.52 2.21 13.67
C GLY A 201 -6.42 2.82 12.27
N ILE A 202 -5.94 4.06 12.17
CA ILE A 202 -5.96 4.83 10.93
C ILE A 202 -5.16 4.16 9.79
N GLU A 203 -4.13 3.40 10.15
CA GLU A 203 -3.26 2.66 9.23
C GLU A 203 -4.01 1.54 8.48
N GLY A 204 -5.05 0.97 9.09
CA GLY A 204 -5.86 -0.11 8.53
C GLY A 204 -7.33 0.27 8.29
N PHE A 205 -7.67 1.56 8.39
CA PHE A 205 -9.04 2.07 8.45
C PHE A 205 -9.94 1.61 7.29
N ILE A 206 -9.36 1.41 6.11
CA ILE A 206 -10.08 1.00 4.89
C ILE A 206 -9.75 -0.42 4.43
N THR A 207 -8.83 -1.11 5.11
CA THR A 207 -8.30 -2.41 4.66
C THR A 207 -8.68 -3.56 5.58
N ALA A 208 -8.97 -3.29 6.86
CA ALA A 208 -9.24 -4.34 7.84
C ALA A 208 -10.24 -3.88 8.92
N PRO A 209 -11.04 -4.81 9.49
CA PRO A 209 -11.79 -4.54 10.72
C PRO A 209 -10.86 -4.26 11.90
N PHE A 210 -11.37 -3.52 12.90
CA PHE A 210 -10.55 -3.13 14.04
C PHE A 210 -10.10 -4.32 14.91
N ALA A 211 -11.01 -5.24 15.18
CA ALA A 211 -10.75 -6.46 15.94
C ALA A 211 -11.68 -7.58 15.47
N LEU A 212 -11.27 -8.83 15.72
CA LEU A 212 -12.02 -10.02 15.36
C LEU A 212 -12.12 -10.97 16.55
N LYS A 213 -13.34 -11.45 16.81
CA LYS A 213 -13.59 -12.58 17.69
C LYS A 213 -13.79 -13.83 16.85
N ASN A 214 -12.91 -14.81 16.98
CA ASN A 214 -13.00 -16.06 16.25
C ASN A 214 -13.89 -17.06 17.00
N ASP A 215 -14.61 -17.90 16.25
CA ASP A 215 -15.31 -19.06 16.80
C ASP A 215 -14.37 -20.28 16.79
N LEU A 216 -13.78 -20.61 17.94
CA LEU A 216 -12.85 -21.74 18.06
C LEU A 216 -13.51 -23.06 17.65
N LYS A 217 -14.82 -23.24 17.91
CA LYS A 217 -15.54 -24.48 17.57
C LYS A 217 -15.49 -24.76 16.09
N TRP A 218 -15.57 -23.71 15.26
CA TRP A 218 -15.50 -23.86 13.81
C TRP A 218 -14.18 -24.48 13.37
N PHE A 219 -13.06 -24.02 13.93
CA PHE A 219 -11.71 -24.54 13.64
C PHE A 219 -11.49 -25.94 14.22
N LEU A 220 -12.04 -26.21 15.41
CA LEU A 220 -12.00 -27.55 16.02
C LEU A 220 -12.78 -28.58 15.18
N LYS A 221 -13.92 -28.18 14.62
CA LYS A 221 -14.77 -29.03 13.78
C LYS A 221 -14.19 -29.27 12.39
N ASN A 222 -13.62 -28.23 11.76
CA ASN A 222 -13.24 -28.27 10.34
C ASN A 222 -11.73 -28.39 10.10
N GLY A 223 -10.90 -28.26 11.13
CA GLY A 223 -9.46 -28.10 10.98
C GLY A 223 -9.07 -26.72 10.47
N LEU A 224 -7.85 -26.59 9.95
CA LEU A 224 -7.29 -25.33 9.49
C LEU A 224 -7.17 -25.31 7.96
N LYS A 225 -7.95 -24.42 7.34
CA LYS A 225 -7.82 -23.99 5.94
C LYS A 225 -7.57 -22.49 5.92
N LEU A 226 -6.31 -22.11 6.11
CA LEU A 226 -5.92 -20.75 6.47
C LEU A 226 -6.07 -19.74 5.33
N ASP A 227 -6.01 -20.19 4.09
CA ASP A 227 -6.31 -19.41 2.88
C ASP A 227 -7.79 -19.50 2.48
N GLY A 228 -8.64 -20.13 3.29
CA GLY A 228 -10.06 -20.41 3.02
C GLY A 228 -10.32 -21.47 1.94
N SER A 229 -9.38 -21.66 1.01
CA SER A 229 -9.53 -22.54 -0.15
C SER A 229 -8.84 -23.90 0.01
N GLY A 230 -7.80 -24.00 0.84
CA GLY A 230 -6.92 -25.15 0.98
C GLY A 230 -6.05 -25.42 -0.25
N LYS A 231 -5.90 -24.46 -1.15
CA LYS A 231 -5.19 -24.62 -2.44
C LYS A 231 -3.77 -24.09 -2.40
N TYR A 232 -3.53 -23.03 -1.64
CA TYR A 232 -2.26 -22.30 -1.67
C TYR A 232 -1.42 -22.54 -0.41
N ILE A 233 -2.03 -23.05 0.66
CA ILE A 233 -1.39 -23.31 1.95
C ILE A 233 -1.79 -24.72 2.42
N SER A 234 -0.87 -25.38 3.14
CA SER A 234 -1.11 -26.68 3.77
C SER A 234 -2.37 -26.67 4.63
N VAL A 235 -3.19 -27.71 4.48
CA VAL A 235 -4.42 -27.91 5.25
C VAL A 235 -4.12 -28.85 6.42
N ALA A 236 -4.54 -28.45 7.62
CA ALA A 236 -4.57 -29.35 8.77
C ALA A 236 -6.00 -29.86 8.98
N GLY A 237 -6.17 -31.18 9.08
CA GLY A 237 -7.47 -31.75 9.47
C GLY A 237 -7.83 -31.42 10.93
N PRO A 238 -9.07 -31.67 11.37
CA PRO A 238 -9.48 -31.44 12.76
C PRO A 238 -8.53 -32.09 13.77
N ALA A 239 -8.26 -31.37 14.88
CA ALA A 239 -7.36 -31.85 15.92
C ALA A 239 -7.92 -33.13 16.57
N LYS A 240 -7.05 -34.13 16.79
CA LYS A 240 -7.41 -35.40 17.48
C LYS A 240 -6.90 -35.48 18.92
N ARG A 241 -6.08 -34.52 19.34
CA ARG A 241 -5.44 -34.46 20.66
C ARG A 241 -5.47 -33.03 21.17
N ALA A 242 -5.43 -32.86 22.49
CA ALA A 242 -5.49 -31.58 23.17
C ALA A 242 -4.36 -30.61 22.77
N ASP A 243 -3.13 -31.10 22.71
CA ASP A 243 -1.94 -30.33 22.29
C ASP A 243 -2.07 -29.80 20.86
N VAL A 244 -2.61 -30.61 19.95
CA VAL A 244 -2.90 -30.20 18.57
C VAL A 244 -4.03 -29.17 18.52
N ALA A 245 -5.08 -29.31 19.33
CA ALA A 245 -6.18 -28.34 19.42
C ALA A 245 -5.69 -26.98 19.95
N ALA A 246 -4.86 -26.98 20.98
CA ALA A 246 -4.16 -25.79 21.49
C ALA A 246 -3.28 -25.14 20.41
N SER A 247 -2.47 -25.93 19.70
CA SER A 247 -1.64 -25.43 18.60
C SER A 247 -2.50 -24.83 17.48
N HIS A 248 -3.64 -25.44 17.14
CA HIS A 248 -4.57 -24.89 16.17
C HIS A 248 -5.14 -23.54 16.61
N ALA A 249 -5.56 -23.43 17.88
CA ALA A 249 -6.07 -22.17 18.42
C ALA A 249 -5.00 -21.06 18.33
N ALA A 250 -3.77 -21.33 18.76
CA ALA A 250 -2.67 -20.38 18.67
C ALA A 250 -2.39 -19.97 17.20
N ARG A 251 -2.39 -20.93 16.27
CA ARG A 251 -2.19 -20.67 14.83
C ARG A 251 -3.27 -19.78 14.25
N VAL A 252 -4.53 -20.01 14.61
CA VAL A 252 -5.66 -19.20 14.17
C VAL A 252 -5.50 -17.77 14.65
N MET A 253 -5.13 -17.55 15.92
CA MET A 253 -4.87 -16.20 16.44
C MET A 253 -3.72 -15.53 15.70
N TYR A 254 -2.61 -16.26 15.49
CA TYR A 254 -1.44 -15.75 14.80
C TYR A 254 -1.79 -15.21 13.41
N ILE A 255 -2.55 -15.99 12.63
CA ILE A 255 -2.87 -15.62 11.24
C ILE A 255 -3.97 -14.56 11.18
N SER A 256 -4.97 -14.66 12.07
CA SER A 256 -6.05 -13.66 12.14
C SER A 256 -5.53 -12.25 12.40
N LYS A 257 -4.35 -12.11 13.04
CA LYS A 257 -3.73 -10.80 13.30
C LYS A 257 -3.51 -10.01 12.01
N ASP A 258 -3.17 -10.70 10.92
CA ASP A 258 -2.84 -10.07 9.64
C ASP A 258 -4.09 -9.57 8.90
N TYR A 259 -5.28 -9.88 9.41
CA TYR A 259 -6.58 -9.46 8.89
C TYR A 259 -7.28 -8.42 9.77
N VAL A 260 -6.65 -7.95 10.86
CA VAL A 260 -7.24 -6.96 11.78
C VAL A 260 -6.28 -5.81 12.04
N VAL A 261 -6.81 -4.70 12.54
CA VAL A 261 -5.98 -3.55 12.91
C VAL A 261 -5.35 -3.70 14.30
N LYS A 262 -6.06 -4.30 15.27
CA LYS A 262 -5.64 -4.31 16.67
C LYS A 262 -5.65 -5.67 17.35
N GLY A 263 -6.80 -6.35 17.37
CA GLY A 263 -7.00 -7.44 18.32
C GLY A 263 -7.69 -8.66 17.74
N VAL A 264 -7.25 -9.83 18.21
CA VAL A 264 -7.90 -11.11 17.94
C VAL A 264 -8.25 -11.77 19.25
N SER A 265 -9.45 -12.36 19.33
CA SER A 265 -9.86 -13.08 20.52
C SER A 265 -10.56 -14.40 20.25
N PHE A 266 -10.58 -15.24 21.29
CA PHE A 266 -11.54 -16.32 21.45
C PHE A 266 -12.39 -16.05 22.69
N ASP A 267 -13.69 -16.26 22.58
CA ASP A 267 -14.57 -16.34 23.75
C ASP A 267 -14.74 -17.81 24.17
N TYR A 268 -15.02 -18.03 25.46
CA TYR A 268 -15.30 -19.36 26.03
C TYR A 268 -14.21 -20.40 25.74
N PHE A 269 -12.95 -19.97 25.78
CA PHE A 269 -11.81 -20.77 25.36
C PHE A 269 -11.68 -22.07 26.15
N ASN A 270 -11.91 -22.00 27.47
CA ASN A 270 -11.86 -23.16 28.35
C ASN A 270 -12.91 -24.21 27.98
N TYR A 271 -14.16 -23.80 27.79
CA TYR A 271 -15.24 -24.70 27.41
C TYR A 271 -15.04 -25.35 26.04
N PHE A 272 -14.52 -24.61 25.06
CA PHE A 272 -14.31 -25.15 23.73
C PHE A 272 -13.13 -26.14 23.67
N LEU A 273 -12.15 -26.01 24.55
CA LEU A 273 -11.07 -26.99 24.68
C LEU A 273 -11.38 -28.15 25.63
N ALA A 274 -12.30 -27.97 26.58
CA ALA A 274 -12.64 -28.97 27.60
C ALA A 274 -12.89 -30.39 27.05
N PRO A 275 -13.58 -30.60 25.91
CA PRO A 275 -13.78 -31.94 25.33
C PRO A 275 -12.51 -32.67 24.88
N TYR A 276 -11.37 -31.98 24.86
CA TYR A 276 -10.06 -32.54 24.53
C TYR A 276 -9.20 -32.79 25.78
N ILE A 277 -9.59 -32.24 26.94
CA ILE A 277 -8.80 -32.29 28.15
C ILE A 277 -9.07 -33.59 28.90
N GLU A 278 -8.01 -34.37 29.11
CA GLU A 278 -8.02 -35.52 30.00
C GLU A 278 -7.12 -35.19 31.22
N ASN A 279 -6.01 -35.92 31.37
CA ASN A 279 -5.01 -35.70 32.43
C ASN A 279 -3.86 -34.77 32.02
N ASN A 280 -4.03 -34.00 30.95
CA ASN A 280 -2.96 -33.23 30.28
C ASN A 280 -3.26 -31.72 30.14
N ALA A 281 -4.15 -31.18 30.98
CA ALA A 281 -4.53 -29.76 30.96
C ALA A 281 -3.31 -28.83 31.03
N GLU A 282 -2.41 -29.07 31.98
CA GLU A 282 -1.20 -28.25 32.18
C GLU A 282 -0.31 -28.19 30.95
N GLN A 283 0.05 -29.35 30.40
CA GLN A 283 0.87 -29.40 29.19
C GLN A 283 0.17 -28.72 28.00
N THR A 284 -1.15 -28.90 27.88
CA THR A 284 -1.94 -28.33 26.77
C THR A 284 -1.98 -26.80 26.81
N ILE A 285 -2.25 -26.23 27.99
CA ILE A 285 -2.29 -24.78 28.17
C ILE A 285 -0.89 -24.18 28.07
N GLN A 286 0.14 -24.86 28.61
CA GLN A 286 1.53 -24.46 28.43
C GLN A 286 1.90 -24.39 26.94
N THR A 287 1.53 -25.39 26.13
CA THR A 287 1.76 -25.38 24.69
C THR A 287 1.07 -24.18 24.03
N PHE A 288 -0.20 -23.91 24.34
CA PHE A 288 -0.91 -22.74 23.80
C PHE A 288 -0.20 -21.43 24.14
N LEU A 289 0.16 -21.22 25.42
CA LEU A 289 0.80 -20.00 25.89
C LEU A 289 2.18 -19.79 25.28
N TYR A 290 2.99 -20.84 25.16
CA TYR A 290 4.32 -20.74 24.56
C TYR A 290 4.25 -20.46 23.06
N GLU A 291 3.37 -21.15 22.32
CA GLU A 291 3.16 -20.87 20.90
C GLU A 291 2.68 -19.44 20.66
N LEU A 292 1.77 -18.94 21.51
CA LEU A 292 1.22 -17.59 21.36
C LEU A 292 2.25 -16.49 21.70
N ASN A 293 3.13 -16.72 22.69
CA ASN A 293 4.09 -15.73 23.18
C ASN A 293 5.45 -15.74 22.48
N GLN A 294 5.73 -16.69 21.58
CA GLN A 294 6.95 -16.70 20.76
C GLN A 294 6.91 -15.69 19.61
N GLN A 295 6.40 -14.49 19.87
CA GLN A 295 6.35 -13.40 18.91
C GLN A 295 7.45 -12.38 19.17
N TYR A 296 7.79 -11.62 18.12
CA TYR A 296 8.70 -10.51 18.27
C TYR A 296 8.05 -9.40 19.10
N TYR A 297 8.81 -8.92 20.08
CA TYR A 297 8.43 -7.92 21.10
C TYR A 297 7.79 -6.64 20.55
N THR A 298 7.98 -6.33 19.27
CA THR A 298 7.53 -5.10 18.60
C THR A 298 6.20 -5.26 17.85
N ASP A 299 5.51 -6.38 18.01
CA ASP A 299 4.20 -6.60 17.40
C ASP A 299 3.06 -6.07 18.31
N PRO A 300 2.36 -4.98 17.95
CA PRO A 300 1.40 -4.34 18.84
C PRO A 300 0.05 -5.06 18.95
N TYR A 301 -0.07 -6.28 18.39
CA TYR A 301 -1.35 -6.98 18.36
C TYR A 301 -1.72 -7.55 19.72
N LEU A 302 -2.99 -7.37 20.07
CA LEU A 302 -3.54 -7.91 21.30
C LEU A 302 -4.20 -9.26 21.02
N TYR A 303 -3.65 -10.32 21.61
CA TYR A 303 -4.35 -11.59 21.74
C TYR A 303 -5.10 -11.63 23.05
N SER A 304 -6.35 -12.06 23.01
CA SER A 304 -7.16 -12.23 24.21
C SER A 304 -7.95 -13.53 24.15
N ILE A 305 -8.10 -14.17 25.30
CA ILE A 305 -8.99 -15.30 25.48
C ILE A 305 -9.92 -14.98 26.65
N THR A 306 -11.17 -15.40 26.54
CA THR A 306 -12.12 -15.33 27.65
C THR A 306 -12.24 -16.72 28.25
N LEU A 307 -11.98 -16.83 29.55
CA LEU A 307 -12.30 -18.01 30.35
C LEU A 307 -13.60 -17.72 31.10
N ALA A 308 -14.57 -18.61 31.01
CA ALA A 308 -15.88 -18.43 31.62
C ALA A 308 -16.12 -19.50 32.68
N ASP A 309 -16.73 -19.13 33.80
CA ASP A 309 -17.22 -20.08 34.81
C ASP A 309 -18.45 -20.83 34.28
N GLU A 310 -19.35 -20.13 33.59
CA GLU A 310 -20.56 -20.70 32.99
C GLU A 310 -20.75 -20.24 31.54
N LEU A 311 -21.46 -21.04 30.74
CA LEU A 311 -21.87 -20.69 29.39
C LEU A 311 -23.29 -20.08 29.37
N PRO A 312 -23.60 -19.21 28.39
CA PRO A 312 -24.99 -18.91 28.06
C PRO A 312 -25.74 -20.21 27.77
N LYS A 313 -26.99 -20.32 28.25
CA LYS A 313 -27.80 -21.55 28.19
C LYS A 313 -27.82 -22.18 26.80
N GLU A 314 -28.04 -21.38 25.75
CA GLU A 314 -28.09 -21.87 24.37
C GLU A 314 -26.76 -22.45 23.90
N LEU A 315 -25.63 -21.97 24.42
CA LEU A 315 -24.29 -22.46 24.09
C LEU A 315 -23.90 -23.68 24.94
N GLY A 316 -24.29 -23.69 26.21
CA GLY A 316 -24.09 -24.81 27.14
C GLY A 316 -24.79 -26.08 26.68
N GLU A 317 -26.05 -25.98 26.26
CA GLU A 317 -26.88 -27.10 25.77
C GLU A 317 -26.48 -27.63 24.38
N MET A 318 -25.56 -26.95 23.66
CA MET A 318 -25.06 -27.43 22.37
C MET A 318 -24.20 -28.68 22.55
N LYS A 319 -24.36 -29.65 21.66
CA LYS A 319 -23.44 -30.79 21.56
C LYS A 319 -22.01 -30.33 21.35
N ALA A 320 -21.10 -30.82 22.17
CA ALA A 320 -19.70 -30.44 22.15
C ALA A 320 -19.01 -30.93 20.87
N ILE A 321 -18.03 -30.17 20.39
CA ILE A 321 -17.09 -30.62 19.35
C ILE A 321 -15.85 -31.18 20.02
N GLY A 322 -15.55 -32.44 19.74
CA GLY A 322 -14.43 -33.17 20.32
C GLY A 322 -13.39 -33.64 19.30
N PRO A 323 -12.49 -34.55 19.73
CA PRO A 323 -11.41 -35.08 18.91
C PRO A 323 -11.85 -35.54 17.51
N GLY A 324 -11.08 -35.12 16.50
CA GLY A 324 -11.35 -35.39 15.09
C GLY A 324 -12.44 -34.52 14.48
N GLY A 325 -12.91 -33.49 15.19
CA GLY A 325 -13.99 -32.60 14.73
C GLY A 325 -15.37 -33.24 14.85
N ASN A 326 -15.48 -34.32 15.62
CA ASN A 326 -16.71 -35.06 15.83
C ASN A 326 -17.62 -34.31 16.79
N GLN A 327 -18.90 -34.25 16.46
CA GLN A 327 -19.92 -33.81 17.41
C GLN A 327 -20.19 -34.94 18.40
N LEU A 328 -20.05 -34.66 19.69
CA LEU A 328 -20.21 -35.62 20.77
C LEU A 328 -21.67 -35.76 21.20
N GLU A 329 -21.98 -36.81 21.96
CA GLU A 329 -23.29 -36.93 22.61
C GLU A 329 -23.41 -36.01 23.82
N ASN A 330 -22.31 -35.68 24.48
CA ASN A 330 -22.27 -34.71 25.57
C ASN A 330 -22.43 -33.28 25.04
N THR A 331 -23.07 -32.44 25.84
CA THR A 331 -23.19 -30.99 25.66
C THR A 331 -21.95 -30.27 26.23
N TYR A 332 -21.79 -28.98 25.98
CA TYR A 332 -20.68 -28.23 26.57
C TYR A 332 -20.81 -28.08 28.11
N ASP A 333 -22.03 -28.04 28.65
CA ASP A 333 -22.26 -28.01 30.11
C ASP A 333 -21.81 -29.30 30.80
N ASP A 334 -21.86 -30.44 30.10
CA ASP A 334 -21.36 -31.72 30.63
C ASP A 334 -19.84 -31.72 30.85
N TYR A 335 -19.10 -30.73 30.32
CA TYR A 335 -17.65 -30.57 30.47
C TYR A 335 -17.25 -29.47 31.47
N TYR A 336 -18.14 -29.11 32.40
CA TYR A 336 -17.90 -28.07 33.41
C TYR A 336 -16.63 -28.33 34.25
N GLU A 337 -16.39 -29.58 34.65
CA GLU A 337 -15.23 -29.94 35.47
C GLU A 337 -13.91 -29.74 34.71
N GLU A 338 -13.83 -30.19 33.45
CA GLU A 338 -12.66 -30.00 32.61
C GLU A 338 -12.45 -28.53 32.23
N ALA A 339 -13.52 -27.78 32.01
CA ALA A 339 -13.48 -26.35 31.73
C ALA A 339 -12.94 -25.54 32.93
N ASN A 340 -13.32 -25.91 34.17
CA ASN A 340 -12.78 -25.29 35.38
C ASN A 340 -11.35 -25.71 35.67
N LYS A 341 -10.99 -26.97 35.40
CA LYS A 341 -9.59 -27.41 35.47
C LYS A 341 -8.70 -26.57 34.56
N ILE A 342 -9.16 -26.18 33.37
CA ILE A 342 -8.41 -25.26 32.49
C ILE A 342 -8.22 -23.89 33.16
N ILE A 343 -9.26 -23.34 33.80
CA ILE A 343 -9.18 -22.06 34.54
C ILE A 343 -8.12 -22.15 35.63
N ASP A 344 -8.19 -23.19 36.47
CA ASP A 344 -7.23 -23.40 37.56
C ASP A 344 -5.80 -23.45 37.04
N VAL A 345 -5.58 -24.15 35.93
CA VAL A 345 -4.25 -24.25 35.33
C VAL A 345 -3.77 -22.89 34.79
N PHE A 346 -4.62 -22.09 34.14
CA PHE A 346 -4.23 -20.74 33.70
C PHE A 346 -3.79 -19.82 34.85
N PHE A 347 -4.33 -20.00 36.06
CA PHE A 347 -3.96 -19.19 37.23
C PHE A 347 -2.78 -19.75 38.03
N ASN A 348 -2.37 -21.00 37.80
CA ASN A 348 -1.32 -21.68 38.55
C ASN A 348 -0.06 -22.03 37.71
N LEU A 349 -0.12 -21.92 36.38
CA LEU A 349 1.04 -21.96 35.47
C LEU A 349 1.94 -20.72 35.64
#